data_AF-K1WTZ0-F1
#
_entry.id   AF-K1WTZ0-F1
#
_cell.length_a   1.000
_cell.length_b   1.000
_cell.length_c   1.000
_cell.angle_alpha   90.00
_cell.angle_beta   90.00
_cell.angle_gamma   90.00
#
_symmetry.space_group_name_H-M   'P 1'
#
loop_
_entity.id
_entity.type
_entity.pdbx_description
1 polymer ?
#
loop_
_entity_poly.entity_id
_entity_poly.type
_entity_poly.pdbx_seq_one_letter_code
_entity_poly.pdbx_strand_id
1 'polypeptide(L)'
;MPLPRSICAILLALSFLFDGARGVTPGRIVIGYRTVAEGEAEDINEDNKPYREALIDEARQKLNQLGNGLHISKSISYFVPLHVSRSCCAQADRLSIVREPVSWEGFPWWRNWYCVIEADINKIAKAHKIYIPEYYQQTDWDGQRSDVVLWHGGEDVIVDYITQGVPKDPGKALRFSWISDFDWELQMLIPTAVVNNDELDLWSECFETKDELKEYSSEVVDWESWGIAGDCGLPSLETFVPWIDDV
;
A
#
# COMPACT_ATOMS: atom_id res chain seq x y z
N MET A 1 58.86 18.98 0.97
CA MET A 1 58.36 18.61 -0.37
C MET A 1 56.90 19.05 -0.44
N PRO A 2 56.53 20.00 -1.30
CA PRO A 2 55.15 20.50 -1.37
C PRO A 2 54.24 19.45 -2.02
N LEU A 3 53.15 19.08 -1.35
CA LEU A 3 52.13 18.21 -1.94
C LEU A 3 51.50 18.90 -3.17
N PRO A 4 51.20 18.15 -4.26
CA PRO A 4 50.63 18.73 -5.47
C PRO A 4 49.22 19.24 -5.18
N ARG A 5 49.00 20.56 -5.36
CA ARG A 5 47.69 21.22 -5.22
C ARG A 5 46.59 20.63 -6.14
N SER A 6 46.96 19.78 -7.09
CA SER A 6 46.06 19.16 -8.06
C SER A 6 45.19 18.03 -7.48
N ILE A 7 45.64 17.36 -6.42
CA ILE A 7 44.95 16.15 -5.92
C ILE A 7 43.65 16.52 -5.17
N CYS A 8 43.64 17.63 -4.42
CA CYS A 8 42.44 18.08 -3.70
C CYS A 8 41.30 18.49 -4.62
N ALA A 9 41.59 19.05 -5.79
CA ALA A 9 40.56 19.46 -6.76
C ALA A 9 39.86 18.25 -7.40
N ILE A 10 40.60 17.16 -7.64
CA ILE A 10 40.05 15.92 -8.21
C ILE A 10 39.15 15.22 -7.19
N LEU A 11 39.54 15.20 -5.91
CA LEU A 11 38.72 14.59 -4.85
C LEU A 11 37.43 15.38 -4.57
N LEU A 12 37.47 16.72 -4.62
CA LEU A 12 36.27 17.57 -4.51
C LEU A 12 35.35 17.45 -5.72
N ALA A 13 35.88 17.25 -6.94
CA ALA A 13 35.05 17.02 -8.11
C ALA A 13 34.40 15.63 -8.12
N LEU A 14 35.09 14.62 -7.55
CA LEU A 14 34.55 13.27 -7.42
C LEU A 14 33.39 13.19 -6.41
N SER A 15 33.39 13.97 -5.33
CA SER A 15 32.25 13.98 -4.39
C SER A 15 30.94 14.41 -5.06
N PHE A 16 30.98 15.38 -6.00
CA PHE A 16 29.79 15.81 -6.74
C PHE A 16 29.33 14.82 -7.83
N LEU A 17 30.15 13.84 -8.21
CA LEU A 17 29.76 12.79 -9.15
C LEU A 17 29.02 11.63 -8.46
N PHE A 18 29.08 11.55 -7.13
CA PHE A 18 28.39 10.52 -6.34
C PHE A 18 27.11 11.02 -5.66
N ASP A 19 26.80 12.31 -5.71
CA ASP A 19 25.52 12.84 -5.19
C ASP A 19 24.31 12.32 -5.99
N GLY A 20 24.52 11.90 -7.26
CA GLY A 20 23.51 11.29 -8.12
C GLY A 20 23.48 9.76 -8.11
N ALA A 21 24.25 9.09 -7.25
CA ALA A 21 24.29 7.62 -7.14
C ALA A 21 23.33 7.08 -6.05
N ARG A 22 22.38 7.89 -5.58
CA ARG A 22 21.28 7.41 -4.74
C ARG A 22 20.25 6.68 -5.62
N GLY A 23 20.33 5.36 -5.61
CA GLY A 23 19.16 4.49 -5.54
C GLY A 23 18.39 4.16 -6.81
N VAL A 24 18.47 4.93 -7.91
CA VAL A 24 17.74 4.55 -9.13
C VAL A 24 18.45 3.39 -9.83
N THR A 25 18.16 2.18 -9.36
CA THR A 25 18.55 0.96 -10.06
C THR A 25 17.84 0.99 -11.42
N PRO A 26 18.58 0.94 -12.54
CA PRO A 26 17.97 0.99 -13.86
C PRO A 26 16.92 -0.12 -13.99
N GLY A 27 15.67 0.26 -14.20
CA GLY A 27 14.56 -0.68 -14.36
C GLY A 27 13.69 -0.88 -13.12
N ARG A 28 13.92 -0.20 -12.00
CA ARG A 28 12.94 -0.15 -10.89
C ARG A 28 12.13 1.14 -10.92
N ILE A 29 10.91 1.07 -10.39
CA ILE A 29 10.05 2.22 -10.13
C ILE A 29 9.46 2.13 -8.72
N VAL A 30 9.18 3.29 -8.12
CA VAL A 30 8.38 3.35 -6.90
C VAL A 30 6.95 2.91 -7.23
N ILE A 31 6.45 1.93 -6.49
CA ILE A 31 5.07 1.43 -6.67
C ILE A 31 4.16 1.83 -5.52
N GLY A 32 4.70 2.30 -4.40
CA GLY A 32 3.93 2.86 -3.30
C GLY A 32 4.72 2.92 -2.00
N TYR A 33 4.01 3.20 -0.92
CA TYR A 33 4.55 3.43 0.41
C TYR A 33 3.74 2.66 1.45
N ARG A 34 4.35 2.34 2.60
CA ARG A 34 3.62 1.80 3.75
C ARG A 34 4.29 2.19 5.06
N THR A 35 3.56 2.04 6.16
CA THR A 35 4.15 2.11 7.49
C THR A 35 4.11 0.78 8.20
N VAL A 36 5.15 0.57 8.99
CA VAL A 36 5.42 -0.67 9.72
C VAL A 36 5.92 -0.36 11.11
N ALA A 37 5.91 -1.37 11.98
CA ALA A 37 6.57 -1.30 13.28
C ALA A 37 8.09 -1.39 13.10
N GLU A 38 8.84 -0.81 14.06
CA GLU A 38 10.32 -0.83 14.11
C GLU A 38 10.92 -2.21 13.80
N GLY A 39 10.45 -3.29 14.44
CA GLY A 39 10.97 -4.64 14.16
C GLY A 39 10.76 -5.12 12.72
N GLU A 40 9.59 -4.83 12.11
CA GLU A 40 9.34 -5.18 10.70
C GLU A 40 10.20 -4.31 9.77
N ALA A 41 10.47 -3.04 10.11
CA ALA A 41 11.38 -2.19 9.34
C ALA A 41 12.83 -2.66 9.39
N GLU A 42 13.30 -3.12 10.55
CA GLU A 42 14.64 -3.70 10.71
C GLU A 42 14.78 -4.96 9.83
N ASP A 43 13.81 -5.86 9.89
CA ASP A 43 13.78 -7.07 9.05
C ASP A 43 13.77 -6.72 7.55
N ILE A 44 12.95 -5.73 7.15
CA ILE A 44 12.91 -5.24 5.77
C ILE A 44 14.26 -4.68 5.34
N ASN A 45 14.90 -3.86 6.17
CA ASN A 45 16.15 -3.18 5.83
C ASN A 45 17.36 -4.13 5.80
N GLU A 46 17.32 -5.24 6.54
CA GLU A 46 18.37 -6.26 6.50
C GLU A 46 18.52 -6.87 5.10
N ASP A 47 17.40 -7.24 4.47
CA ASP A 47 17.38 -7.87 3.15
C ASP A 47 16.96 -6.93 2.01
N ASN A 48 16.53 -5.72 2.36
CA ASN A 48 15.82 -4.77 1.48
C ASN A 48 14.63 -5.40 0.75
N LYS A 49 13.88 -6.27 1.43
CA LYS A 49 12.76 -7.01 0.84
C LYS A 49 11.54 -6.99 1.77
N PRO A 50 10.34 -6.68 1.24
CA PRO A 50 9.14 -6.89 2.01
C PRO A 50 8.89 -8.39 2.18
N TYR A 51 8.59 -8.81 3.41
CA TYR A 51 8.24 -10.19 3.75
C TYR A 51 6.81 -10.29 4.26
N ARG A 52 6.14 -11.43 3.98
CA ARG A 52 4.79 -11.73 4.49
C ARG A 52 4.69 -13.14 5.03
N GLU A 53 4.21 -13.25 6.25
CA GLU A 53 3.84 -14.53 6.84
C GLU A 53 2.42 -14.94 6.43
N ALA A 54 2.32 -16.02 5.66
CA ALA A 54 1.03 -16.55 5.22
C ALA A 54 0.07 -16.87 6.38
N LEU A 55 0.60 -17.34 7.52
CA LEU A 55 -0.20 -17.67 8.71
C LEU A 55 -0.86 -16.42 9.31
N ILE A 56 -0.17 -15.28 9.32
CA ILE A 56 -0.74 -14.01 9.81
C ILE A 56 -1.83 -13.52 8.85
N ASP A 57 -1.58 -13.64 7.54
CA ASP A 57 -2.54 -13.26 6.50
C ASP A 57 -3.82 -14.10 6.59
N GLU A 58 -3.71 -15.42 6.67
CA GLU A 58 -4.85 -16.33 6.83
C GLU A 58 -5.68 -16.03 8.08
N ALA A 59 -5.03 -15.75 9.22
CA ALA A 59 -5.72 -15.38 10.45
C ALA A 59 -6.50 -14.05 10.33
N ARG A 60 -6.13 -13.19 9.37
CA ARG A 60 -6.71 -11.86 9.13
C ARG A 60 -7.54 -11.77 7.86
N GLN A 61 -7.81 -12.89 7.18
CA GLN A 61 -8.52 -12.93 5.89
C GLN A 61 -9.82 -12.11 5.88
N LYS A 62 -10.57 -12.09 6.99
CA LYS A 62 -11.84 -11.34 7.11
C LYS A 62 -11.70 -9.93 7.67
N LEU A 63 -10.50 -9.56 8.10
CA LEU A 63 -10.19 -8.21 8.57
C LEU A 63 -9.63 -7.36 7.43
N ASN A 64 -8.92 -7.98 6.49
CA ASN A 64 -8.34 -7.27 5.36
C ASN A 64 -9.40 -6.97 4.31
N GLN A 65 -9.46 -5.71 3.88
CA GLN A 65 -10.41 -5.26 2.87
C GLN A 65 -10.21 -5.99 1.53
N LEU A 66 -8.94 -6.17 1.11
CA LEU A 66 -8.55 -6.70 -0.19
C LEU A 66 -8.01 -8.13 -0.16
N GLY A 67 -8.15 -8.84 0.96
CA GLY A 67 -7.65 -10.21 1.14
C GLY A 67 -6.21 -10.26 1.66
N ASN A 68 -5.48 -11.31 1.27
CA ASN A 68 -4.18 -11.63 1.86
C ASN A 68 -3.02 -11.05 1.06
N GLY A 69 -2.20 -10.21 1.70
CA GLY A 69 -1.04 -9.66 1.02
C GLY A 69 -0.38 -8.45 1.70
N LEU A 70 0.46 -7.81 0.90
CA LEU A 70 1.14 -6.57 1.23
C LEU A 70 0.29 -5.40 0.73
N HIS A 71 -0.24 -4.61 1.66
CA HIS A 71 -0.95 -3.38 1.34
C HIS A 71 0.05 -2.23 1.21
N ILE A 72 -0.06 -1.43 0.14
CA ILE A 72 0.65 -0.14 0.00
C ILE A 72 -0.29 1.02 -0.43
N SER A 73 0.15 2.25 -0.21
CA SER A 73 -0.52 3.51 -0.60
C SER A 73 0.26 4.27 -1.67
N LYS A 74 -0.41 5.09 -2.47
CA LYS A 74 0.22 5.86 -3.56
C LYS A 74 1.07 7.06 -3.11
N SER A 75 0.92 7.52 -1.86
CA SER A 75 1.66 8.67 -1.35
C SER A 75 1.92 8.61 0.16
N ILE A 76 2.88 9.43 0.60
CA ILE A 76 3.28 9.61 2.01
C ILE A 76 2.32 10.58 2.73
N SER A 77 1.38 11.23 2.03
CA SER A 77 0.60 12.35 2.59
C SER A 77 -0.42 11.95 3.65
N TYR A 78 -0.77 10.67 3.78
CA TYR A 78 -1.82 10.21 4.70
C TYR A 78 -1.32 9.90 6.11
N PHE A 79 -0.32 10.67 6.56
CA PHE A 79 0.12 10.63 7.94
C PHE A 79 0.09 12.00 8.58
N VAL A 80 -0.97 12.76 8.34
CA VAL A 80 -1.21 13.95 9.15
C VAL A 80 -1.83 13.42 10.44
N PRO A 81 -1.14 13.49 11.60
CA PRO A 81 -1.82 13.21 12.85
C PRO A 81 -3.03 14.14 12.87
N LEU A 82 -4.24 13.59 12.97
CA LEU A 82 -5.51 14.31 13.06
C LEU A 82 -5.30 15.61 13.86
N HIS A 83 -4.93 16.68 13.16
CA HIS A 83 -4.96 18.00 13.73
C HIS A 83 -6.44 18.25 13.68
N VAL A 84 -7.06 17.95 14.82
CA VAL A 84 -8.42 18.29 15.18
C VAL A 84 -8.67 19.69 14.67
N SER A 85 -9.19 19.78 13.45
CA SER A 85 -9.81 20.98 12.94
C SER A 85 -11.03 21.11 13.83
N ARG A 86 -10.88 21.91 14.88
CA ARG A 86 -11.93 22.27 15.83
C ARG A 86 -12.99 23.09 15.09
N SER A 87 -13.84 22.41 14.33
CA SER A 87 -15.17 22.79 13.84
C SER A 87 -15.61 21.62 12.95
N CYS A 88 -16.51 20.73 13.34
CA CYS A 88 -17.75 20.93 14.05
C CYS A 88 -18.06 19.77 15.03
N CYS A 89 -18.76 20.13 16.10
CA CYS A 89 -19.44 19.28 17.09
C CYS A 89 -18.57 18.70 18.21
N ALA A 90 -19.04 18.96 19.43
CA ALA A 90 -18.31 18.83 20.68
C ALA A 90 -18.28 17.40 21.23
N GLN A 91 -17.17 17.09 21.90
CA GLN A 91 -17.02 16.26 23.11
C GLN A 91 -17.93 15.04 23.28
N ALA A 92 -17.33 13.87 23.08
CA ALA A 92 -17.51 12.75 24.01
C ALA A 92 -16.21 11.92 24.04
N ASP A 93 -15.47 12.02 25.15
CA ASP A 93 -14.41 11.09 25.49
C ASP A 93 -15.02 9.71 25.78
N ARG A 94 -14.92 8.80 24.81
CA ARG A 94 -15.09 7.36 25.03
C ARG A 94 -14.22 6.66 24.00
N LEU A 95 -13.18 5.95 24.46
CA LEU A 95 -12.37 5.07 23.62
C LEU A 95 -13.27 4.04 22.94
N SER A 96 -13.66 4.31 21.69
CA SER A 96 -14.10 3.28 20.75
C SER A 96 -12.83 2.66 20.16
N ILE A 97 -12.62 1.38 20.42
CA ILE A 97 -11.66 0.57 19.67
C ILE A 97 -12.32 0.32 18.31
N VAL A 98 -12.24 1.31 17.43
CA VAL A 98 -12.64 1.16 16.03
C VAL A 98 -11.70 0.11 15.43
N ARG A 99 -12.29 -0.82 14.67
CA ARG A 99 -11.56 -1.84 13.90
C ARG A 99 -10.90 -1.15 12.71
N GLU A 100 -9.89 -0.34 12.99
CA GLU A 100 -9.08 0.29 11.97
C GLU A 100 -8.24 -0.81 11.30
N PRO A 101 -8.24 -0.90 9.96
CA PRO A 101 -7.32 -1.78 9.27
C PRO A 101 -5.91 -1.30 9.60
N VAL A 102 -5.18 -2.07 10.43
CA VAL A 102 -3.78 -1.90 10.87
C VAL A 102 -3.20 -0.59 10.33
N SER A 103 -3.45 0.48 11.09
CA SER A 103 -3.51 1.84 10.55
C SER A 103 -2.27 2.16 9.73
N TRP A 104 -2.50 2.70 8.54
CA TRP A 104 -1.48 3.32 7.74
C TRP A 104 -0.75 4.38 8.51
N GLU A 105 -1.41 5.07 9.45
CA GLU A 105 -0.79 6.03 10.37
C GLU A 105 0.22 5.42 11.35
N GLY A 106 0.25 4.09 11.41
CA GLY A 106 0.92 3.28 12.42
C GLY A 106 0.28 3.45 13.80
N PHE A 107 0.67 2.61 14.76
CA PHE A 107 0.06 2.67 16.08
C PHE A 107 0.53 3.93 16.82
N PRO A 108 -0.36 4.75 17.41
CA PRO A 108 0.02 5.97 18.13
C PRO A 108 1.01 5.74 19.29
N TRP A 109 1.06 4.49 19.78
CA TRP A 109 1.88 4.05 20.90
C TRP A 109 3.18 3.36 20.47
N TRP A 110 3.38 3.12 19.17
CA TRP A 110 4.56 2.45 18.64
C TRP A 110 5.42 3.41 17.83
N ARG A 111 6.70 3.05 17.67
CA ARG A 111 7.59 3.74 16.73
C ARG A 111 7.26 3.27 15.33
N ASN A 112 6.66 4.17 14.57
CA ASN A 112 6.27 3.96 13.18
C ASN A 112 7.45 4.26 12.28
N TRP A 113 7.76 3.32 11.40
CA TRP A 113 8.73 3.49 10.33
C TRP A 113 7.99 3.61 9.01
N TYR A 114 8.63 4.26 8.03
CA TYR A 114 8.02 4.62 6.76
C TYR A 114 8.84 4.01 5.64
N CYS A 115 8.21 3.13 4.85
CA CYS A 115 8.89 2.38 3.82
C CYS A 115 8.48 2.83 2.43
N VAL A 116 9.46 2.96 1.54
CA VAL A 116 9.26 3.02 0.08
C VAL A 116 9.29 1.59 -0.47
N ILE A 117 8.37 1.27 -1.38
CA ILE A 117 8.35 -0.02 -2.08
C ILE A 117 8.63 0.23 -3.55
N GLU A 118 9.61 -0.47 -4.08
CA GLU A 118 9.99 -0.48 -5.49
C GLU A 118 9.79 -1.85 -6.12
N ALA A 119 9.58 -1.87 -7.43
CA ALA A 119 9.49 -3.10 -8.22
C ALA A 119 10.12 -2.92 -9.59
N ASP A 120 10.48 -4.03 -10.24
CA ASP A 120 10.92 -4.01 -11.63
C ASP A 120 9.77 -3.51 -12.54
N ILE A 121 10.08 -2.49 -13.35
CA ILE A 121 9.14 -1.80 -14.23
C ILE A 121 8.48 -2.74 -15.25
N ASN A 122 9.21 -3.75 -15.74
CA ASN A 122 8.68 -4.68 -16.72
C ASN A 122 7.79 -5.73 -16.06
N LYS A 123 8.14 -6.16 -14.85
CA LYS A 123 7.35 -7.12 -14.06
C LYS A 123 6.04 -6.47 -13.61
N ILE A 124 6.07 -5.25 -13.07
CA ILE A 124 4.86 -4.53 -12.68
C ILE A 124 3.98 -4.21 -13.90
N ALA A 125 4.56 -3.82 -15.04
CA ALA A 125 3.79 -3.58 -16.28
C ALA A 125 3.06 -4.85 -16.77
N LYS A 126 3.69 -6.02 -16.64
CA LYS A 126 3.10 -7.31 -17.06
C LYS A 126 2.10 -7.88 -16.07
N ALA A 127 2.16 -7.50 -14.80
CA ALA A 127 1.26 -7.99 -13.78
C ALA A 127 -0.19 -7.61 -14.10
N HIS A 128 -1.11 -8.55 -13.91
CA HIS A 128 -2.54 -8.28 -13.98
C HIS A 128 -2.94 -7.33 -12.85
N LYS A 129 -3.79 -6.35 -13.16
CA LYS A 129 -4.26 -5.31 -12.25
C LYS A 129 -5.77 -5.23 -12.35
N ILE A 130 -6.45 -5.20 -11.23
CA ILE A 130 -7.91 -5.17 -11.19
C ILE A 130 -8.41 -4.32 -10.03
N TYR A 131 -9.45 -3.54 -10.29
CA TYR A 131 -10.21 -2.86 -9.26
C TYR A 131 -11.15 -3.82 -8.53
N ILE A 132 -11.18 -3.73 -7.21
CA ILE A 132 -12.08 -4.49 -6.33
C ILE A 132 -13.09 -3.49 -5.75
N PRO A 133 -14.31 -3.39 -6.32
CA PRO A 133 -15.35 -2.54 -5.77
C PRO A 133 -15.83 -3.07 -4.42
N GLU A 134 -16.57 -2.27 -3.66
CA GLU A 134 -17.15 -2.72 -2.38
C GLU A 134 -18.18 -3.83 -2.60
N TYR A 135 -19.02 -3.67 -3.63
CA TYR A 135 -20.05 -4.62 -4.04
C TYR A 135 -19.91 -4.96 -5.52
N TYR A 136 -20.31 -6.16 -5.89
CA TYR A 136 -20.58 -6.48 -7.29
C TYR A 136 -21.90 -7.23 -7.44
N GLN A 137 -22.56 -7.04 -8.59
CA GLN A 137 -23.78 -7.75 -8.92
C GLN A 137 -23.47 -9.12 -9.51
N GLN A 138 -23.80 -10.18 -8.79
CA GLN A 138 -23.77 -11.53 -9.29
C GLN A 138 -25.17 -11.94 -9.76
N THR A 139 -25.25 -12.62 -10.91
CA THR A 139 -26.49 -13.23 -11.38
C THR A 139 -26.41 -14.73 -11.13
N ASP A 140 -27.38 -15.27 -10.38
CA ASP A 140 -27.45 -16.69 -10.11
C ASP A 140 -28.00 -17.49 -11.31
N TRP A 141 -28.10 -18.80 -11.16
CA TRP A 141 -28.60 -19.71 -12.19
C TRP A 141 -30.09 -19.49 -12.53
N ASP A 142 -30.86 -18.87 -11.64
CA ASP A 142 -32.26 -18.47 -11.83
C ASP A 142 -32.39 -17.08 -12.49
N GLY A 143 -31.27 -16.40 -12.75
CA GLY A 143 -31.26 -15.05 -13.30
C GLY A 143 -31.53 -13.95 -12.26
N GLN A 144 -31.62 -14.29 -10.97
CA GLN A 144 -31.77 -13.30 -9.92
C GLN A 144 -30.43 -12.60 -9.68
N ARG A 145 -30.49 -11.28 -9.53
CA ARG A 145 -29.33 -10.47 -9.19
C ARG A 145 -29.22 -10.35 -7.67
N SER A 146 -28.02 -10.59 -7.16
CA SER A 146 -27.67 -10.36 -5.76
C SER A 146 -26.40 -9.51 -5.69
N ASP A 147 -26.37 -8.59 -4.73
CA ASP A 147 -25.17 -7.84 -4.42
C ASP A 147 -24.28 -8.70 -3.52
N VAL A 148 -23.03 -8.87 -3.91
CA VAL A 148 -22.02 -9.59 -3.13
C VAL A 148 -21.01 -8.59 -2.63
N VAL A 149 -20.81 -8.56 -1.31
CA VAL A 149 -19.81 -7.73 -0.64
C VAL A 149 -18.42 -8.35 -0.88
N LEU A 150 -17.53 -7.60 -1.52
CA LEU A 150 -16.15 -8.03 -1.77
C LEU A 150 -15.22 -7.60 -0.65
N TRP A 151 -15.37 -6.37 -0.18
CA TRP A 151 -14.53 -5.83 0.88
C TRP A 151 -14.74 -6.64 2.16
N HIS A 152 -13.65 -7.12 2.75
CA HIS A 152 -13.67 -8.01 3.92
C HIS A 152 -14.39 -9.36 3.71
N GLY A 153 -14.81 -9.68 2.47
CA GLY A 153 -15.42 -10.95 2.10
C GLY A 153 -14.46 -12.13 2.22
N GLY A 154 -13.17 -11.84 2.30
CA GLY A 154 -12.08 -12.81 2.39
C GLY A 154 -11.54 -13.24 1.03
N GLU A 155 -10.37 -13.89 1.07
CA GLU A 155 -9.60 -14.26 -0.11
C GLU A 155 -10.41 -15.04 -1.16
N ASP A 156 -11.14 -16.08 -0.77
CA ASP A 156 -11.90 -16.92 -1.71
C ASP A 156 -12.96 -16.12 -2.49
N VAL A 157 -13.69 -15.23 -1.80
CA VAL A 157 -14.74 -14.40 -2.41
C VAL A 157 -14.14 -13.40 -3.40
N ILE A 158 -13.01 -12.79 -3.02
CA ILE A 158 -12.30 -11.82 -3.86
C ILE A 158 -11.72 -12.53 -5.10
N VAL A 159 -11.09 -13.69 -4.94
CA VAL A 159 -10.49 -14.45 -6.05
C VAL A 159 -11.56 -14.96 -7.03
N ASP A 160 -12.73 -15.37 -6.53
CA ASP A 160 -13.87 -15.75 -7.39
C ASP A 160 -14.33 -14.58 -8.28
N TYR A 161 -14.43 -13.38 -7.71
CA TYR A 161 -14.69 -12.16 -8.48
C TYR A 161 -13.59 -11.88 -9.53
N ILE A 162 -12.32 -11.95 -9.13
CA ILE A 162 -11.20 -11.67 -10.03
C ILE A 162 -11.18 -12.63 -11.22
N THR A 163 -11.59 -13.88 -11.03
CA THR A 163 -11.65 -14.90 -12.11
C THR A 163 -12.51 -14.46 -13.30
N GLN A 164 -13.47 -13.57 -13.09
CA GLN A 164 -14.34 -13.03 -14.15
C GLN A 164 -13.59 -12.04 -15.08
N GLY A 165 -12.62 -11.29 -14.55
CA GLY A 165 -11.83 -10.30 -15.30
C GLY A 165 -10.41 -10.74 -15.65
N VAL A 166 -9.82 -11.62 -14.85
CA VAL A 166 -8.45 -12.13 -14.97
C VAL A 166 -8.49 -13.66 -14.87
N PRO A 167 -8.71 -14.37 -15.99
CA PRO A 167 -8.89 -15.82 -15.96
C PRO A 167 -7.61 -16.59 -15.66
N LYS A 168 -6.44 -15.97 -15.86
CA LYS A 168 -5.14 -16.59 -15.62
C LYS A 168 -4.59 -16.11 -14.28
N ASP A 169 -4.39 -17.06 -13.36
CA ASP A 169 -3.78 -16.83 -12.05
C ASP A 169 -4.45 -15.69 -11.25
N PRO A 170 -5.78 -15.72 -11.02
CA PRO A 170 -6.53 -14.63 -10.37
C PRO A 170 -5.99 -14.28 -8.98
N GLY A 171 -5.49 -15.28 -8.23
CA GLY A 171 -4.85 -15.08 -6.93
C GLY A 171 -3.56 -14.26 -6.96
N LYS A 172 -3.00 -13.98 -8.15
CA LYS A 172 -1.78 -13.17 -8.34
C LYS A 172 -2.05 -11.76 -8.89
N ALA A 173 -3.30 -11.42 -9.20
CA ALA A 173 -3.61 -10.09 -9.69
C ALA A 173 -3.38 -9.04 -8.58
N LEU A 174 -2.78 -7.92 -8.95
CA LEU A 174 -2.67 -6.74 -8.09
C LEU A 174 -4.06 -6.13 -7.94
N ARG A 175 -4.44 -5.86 -6.70
CA ARG A 175 -5.80 -5.45 -6.35
C ARG A 175 -5.79 -4.00 -5.94
N PHE A 176 -6.70 -3.23 -6.51
CA PHE A 176 -6.85 -1.81 -6.21
C PHE A 176 -8.24 -1.55 -5.67
N SER A 177 -8.37 -0.72 -4.66
CA SER A 177 -9.67 -0.21 -4.22
C SER A 177 -9.51 1.11 -3.51
N TRP A 178 -10.63 1.78 -3.32
CA TRP A 178 -10.74 2.82 -2.30
C TRP A 178 -10.41 2.24 -0.91
N ILE A 179 -9.92 3.07 0.00
CA ILE A 179 -9.74 2.71 1.41
C ILE A 179 -11.07 2.98 2.12
N SER A 180 -11.65 1.94 2.75
CA SER A 180 -12.84 2.11 3.58
C SER A 180 -12.58 3.19 4.64
N ASP A 181 -13.54 4.08 4.86
CA ASP A 181 -13.49 5.15 5.87
C ASP A 181 -12.43 6.26 5.63
N PHE A 182 -11.68 6.21 4.53
CA PHE A 182 -10.59 7.15 4.23
C PHE A 182 -10.71 7.76 2.82
N ASP A 183 -11.68 8.66 2.68
CA ASP A 183 -11.92 9.50 1.49
C ASP A 183 -11.84 8.73 0.14
N TRP A 184 -11.54 9.44 -0.95
CA TRP A 184 -11.28 8.86 -2.27
C TRP A 184 -9.81 8.44 -2.43
N GLU A 185 -9.24 7.75 -1.44
CA GLU A 185 -7.86 7.28 -1.52
C GLU A 185 -7.75 5.85 -2.00
N LEU A 186 -6.86 5.62 -2.96
CA LEU A 186 -6.57 4.29 -3.47
C LEU A 186 -5.53 3.59 -2.58
N GLN A 187 -5.75 2.31 -2.35
CA GLN A 187 -4.74 1.37 -1.89
C GLN A 187 -4.49 0.31 -2.97
N MET A 188 -3.31 -0.29 -2.92
CA MET A 188 -2.96 -1.47 -3.68
C MET A 188 -2.63 -2.62 -2.74
N LEU A 189 -3.15 -3.81 -3.01
CA LEU A 189 -2.70 -5.07 -2.41
C LEU A 189 -1.89 -5.88 -3.42
N ILE A 190 -0.69 -6.28 -2.99
CA ILE A 190 0.14 -7.28 -3.67
C ILE A 190 -0.08 -8.63 -2.96
N PRO A 191 -0.66 -9.64 -3.64
CA PRO A 191 -0.98 -10.91 -3.00
C PRO A 191 0.22 -11.59 -2.34
N THR A 192 0.00 -12.27 -1.22
CA THR A 192 1.07 -12.96 -0.45
C THR A 192 1.93 -13.87 -1.31
N ALA A 193 1.32 -14.61 -2.24
CA ALA A 193 2.04 -15.49 -3.16
C ALA A 193 2.95 -14.73 -4.13
N VAL A 194 2.58 -13.52 -4.54
CA VAL A 194 3.38 -12.66 -5.43
C VAL A 194 4.59 -12.09 -4.68
N VAL A 195 4.38 -11.68 -3.43
CA VAL A 195 5.44 -11.18 -2.54
C VAL A 195 6.46 -12.28 -2.24
N ASN A 196 5.99 -13.43 -1.74
CA ASN A 196 6.86 -14.50 -1.25
C ASN A 196 7.62 -15.24 -2.37
N ASN A 197 7.11 -15.23 -3.60
CA ASN A 197 7.79 -15.82 -4.76
C ASN A 197 8.66 -14.81 -5.52
N ASP A 198 8.78 -13.57 -5.03
CA ASP A 198 9.57 -12.49 -5.65
C ASP A 198 9.22 -12.24 -7.13
N GLU A 199 7.93 -12.36 -7.46
CA GLU A 199 7.48 -12.29 -8.86
C GLU A 199 7.64 -10.91 -9.46
N LEU A 200 7.62 -9.87 -8.62
CA LEU A 200 7.79 -8.46 -9.01
C LEU A 200 9.22 -7.93 -8.84
N ASP A 201 10.16 -8.75 -8.33
CA ASP A 201 11.48 -8.25 -7.87
C ASP A 201 11.30 -7.10 -6.89
N LEU A 202 10.60 -7.35 -5.78
CA LEU A 202 10.27 -6.30 -4.82
C LEU A 202 11.54 -5.87 -4.07
N TRP A 203 11.68 -4.56 -3.89
CA TRP A 203 12.69 -3.98 -3.01
C TRP A 203 12.04 -2.95 -2.11
N SER A 204 12.56 -2.81 -0.90
CA SER A 204 12.02 -1.89 0.09
C SER A 204 13.11 -1.35 0.99
N GLU A 205 12.99 -0.08 1.34
CA GLU A 205 13.80 0.58 2.36
C GLU A 205 12.89 1.38 3.28
N CYS A 206 13.14 1.29 4.58
CA CYS A 206 12.37 1.90 5.63
C CYS A 206 13.18 2.94 6.39
N PHE A 207 12.52 4.05 6.73
CA PHE A 207 13.10 5.20 7.42
C PHE A 207 12.39 5.45 8.75
N GLU A 208 13.13 5.93 9.75
CA GLU A 208 12.58 6.26 11.07
C GLU A 208 11.60 7.43 10.97
N THR A 209 11.83 8.34 10.04
CA THR A 209 11.03 9.56 9.88
C THR A 209 10.47 9.72 8.48
N LYS A 210 9.32 10.41 8.38
CA LYS A 210 8.73 10.78 7.08
C LYS A 210 9.62 11.72 6.28
N ASP A 211 10.40 12.56 6.97
CA ASP A 211 11.24 13.54 6.32
C ASP A 211 12.42 12.86 5.62
N GLU A 212 13.02 11.84 6.24
CA GLU A 212 14.01 10.97 5.59
C GLU A 212 13.42 10.25 4.38
N LEU A 213 12.23 9.66 4.53
CA LEU A 213 11.54 9.04 3.40
C LEU A 213 11.29 10.05 2.28
N LYS A 214 10.85 11.28 2.58
CA LYS A 214 10.62 12.33 1.57
C LYS A 214 11.90 12.82 0.91
N GLU A 215 13.02 12.82 1.65
CA GLU A 215 14.34 13.11 1.09
C GLU A 215 14.76 12.02 0.11
N TYR A 216 14.41 10.76 0.39
CA TYR A 216 14.62 9.63 -0.52
C TYR A 216 13.69 9.70 -1.73
N SER A 217 12.37 9.73 -1.51
CA SER A 217 11.34 9.83 -2.55
C SER A 217 10.11 10.58 -2.03
N SER A 218 9.62 11.50 -2.84
CA SER A 218 8.36 12.21 -2.61
C SER A 218 7.39 12.05 -3.78
N GLU A 219 7.61 11.03 -4.60
CA GLU A 219 6.78 10.73 -5.78
C GLU A 219 5.36 10.35 -5.37
N VAL A 220 4.36 10.86 -6.09
CA VAL A 220 2.99 10.35 -6.01
C VAL A 220 2.79 9.42 -7.18
N VAL A 221 2.54 8.14 -6.90
CA VAL A 221 2.42 7.12 -7.94
C VAL A 221 1.06 7.23 -8.63
N ASP A 222 1.06 7.46 -9.93
CA ASP A 222 -0.15 7.51 -10.77
C ASP A 222 -0.58 6.10 -11.19
N TRP A 223 -1.19 5.36 -10.27
CA TRP A 223 -1.70 4.01 -10.53
C TRP A 223 -2.81 3.99 -11.57
N GLU A 224 -3.59 5.06 -11.65
CA GLU A 224 -4.69 5.21 -12.58
C GLU A 224 -4.20 5.12 -14.04
N SER A 225 -2.96 5.54 -14.31
CA SER A 225 -2.31 5.40 -15.62
C SER A 225 -1.90 3.96 -15.99
N TRP A 226 -1.94 2.99 -15.06
CA TRP A 226 -1.41 1.64 -15.26
C TRP A 226 -2.34 0.67 -16.00
N GLY A 227 -3.50 1.13 -16.46
CA GLY A 227 -4.46 0.30 -17.20
C GLY A 227 -5.07 -0.81 -16.33
N ILE A 228 -5.60 -0.43 -15.17
CA ILE A 228 -6.24 -1.34 -14.21
C ILE A 228 -7.61 -1.80 -14.78
N ALA A 229 -7.88 -3.10 -14.75
CA ALA A 229 -9.12 -3.68 -15.25
C ALA A 229 -10.29 -3.46 -14.27
N GLY A 230 -11.52 -3.42 -14.79
CA GLY A 230 -12.74 -3.27 -13.99
C GLY A 230 -13.08 -1.81 -13.66
N ASP A 231 -14.00 -1.64 -12.72
CA ASP A 231 -14.43 -0.34 -12.19
C ASP A 231 -14.24 -0.37 -10.68
N CYS A 232 -13.64 0.67 -10.10
CA CYS A 232 -13.47 0.81 -8.66
C CYS A 232 -14.80 1.00 -7.94
N GLY A 233 -15.83 1.45 -8.66
CA GLY A 233 -17.10 1.86 -8.09
C GLY A 233 -16.96 3.14 -7.25
N LEU A 234 -18.08 3.56 -6.68
CA LEU A 234 -18.09 4.58 -5.63
C LEU A 234 -18.14 3.84 -4.28
N PRO A 235 -17.37 4.26 -3.26
CA PRO A 235 -17.59 3.77 -1.91
C PRO A 235 -19.01 4.11 -1.48
N SER A 236 -19.63 3.23 -0.72
CA SER A 236 -20.95 3.48 -0.14
C SER A 236 -20.94 4.77 0.70
N LEU A 237 -22.07 5.50 0.76
CA LEU A 237 -22.16 6.64 1.69
C LEU A 237 -22.04 6.16 3.15
N GLU A 238 -22.40 4.90 3.43
CA GLU A 238 -22.29 4.29 4.75
C GLU A 238 -20.84 4.10 5.21
N THR A 239 -19.88 3.92 4.29
CA THR A 239 -18.44 3.96 4.63
C THR A 239 -17.93 5.36 4.96
N PHE A 240 -18.73 6.42 4.79
CA PHE A 240 -18.35 7.79 5.13
C PHE A 240 -19.05 8.36 6.36
N VAL A 241 -19.98 7.60 6.96
CA VAL A 241 -20.66 8.03 8.17
C VAL A 241 -20.05 7.25 9.32
N PRO A 242 -19.23 7.88 10.19
CA PRO A 242 -18.87 7.26 11.46
C PRO A 242 -20.18 6.91 12.14
N TRP A 243 -20.40 5.63 12.46
CA TRP A 243 -21.60 5.11 13.10
C TRP A 243 -21.98 5.99 14.31
N ILE A 244 -22.81 7.00 14.07
CA ILE A 244 -23.58 7.68 15.10
C ILE A 244 -24.74 6.73 15.29
N ASP A 245 -24.60 5.81 16.23
CA ASP A 245 -25.67 4.90 16.59
C ASP A 245 -26.93 5.73 16.88
N ASP A 246 -27.92 5.63 16.00
CA ASP A 246 -29.31 5.78 16.37
C ASP A 246 -29.61 4.65 17.37
N VAL A 247 -29.46 4.92 18.69
CA VAL A 247 -30.38 4.61 19.82
C VAL A 247 -29.72 4.99 21.15
#